data_AF-A0A525D5K6-F1
#
_entry.id   AF-A0A525D5K6-F1
#
_cell.length_a   1.000
_cell.length_b   1.000
_cell.length_c   1.000
_cell.angle_alpha   90.00
_cell.angle_beta   90.00
_cell.angle_gamma   90.00
#
_symmetry.space_group_name_H-M   'P 1'
#
loop_
_entity.id
_entity.type
_entity.pdbx_description
1 polymer ?
#
loop_
_entity_poly.entity_id
_entity_poly.type
_entity_poly.pdbx_seq_one_letter_code
_entity_poly.pdbx_strand_id
1 'polypeptide(L)'
;MDFKDEWDLDTAMKILQNQTVDSKLWAEAVEWLLLYGPPEVVSLLLQASTQATENAFPDLQPVDYTPEGERAYNVAEIAKALDISEEEAERVIAQKELAHRKKYFFPGGSDTIH
;
A
#
# COMPACT_ATOMS: atom_id res chain seq x y z
N MET A 1 23.46 21.26 -18.08
CA MET A 1 22.98 20.24 -17.13
C MET A 1 21.60 19.88 -17.59
N ASP A 2 21.39 18.60 -17.89
CA ASP A 2 20.06 18.11 -18.24
C ASP A 2 19.26 17.96 -16.94
N PHE A 3 17.95 18.24 -16.97
CA PHE A 3 17.06 18.10 -15.80
C PHE A 3 17.11 16.71 -15.15
N LYS A 4 17.49 15.68 -15.92
CA LYS A 4 17.71 14.31 -15.44
C LYS A 4 18.94 14.17 -14.53
N ASP A 5 19.95 15.00 -14.69
CA ASP A 5 21.18 14.98 -13.88
C ASP A 5 20.95 15.58 -12.48
N GLU A 6 19.86 16.34 -12.30
CA GLU A 6 19.44 16.94 -11.02
C GLU A 6 18.48 16.03 -10.24
N TRP A 7 18.07 14.90 -10.83
CA TRP A 7 17.11 13.97 -10.24
C TRP A 7 17.83 12.81 -9.56
N ASP A 8 18.35 13.07 -8.36
CA ASP A 8 19.00 12.09 -7.49
C ASP A 8 18.12 11.69 -6.30
N LEU A 9 18.54 10.66 -5.56
CA LEU A 9 17.81 10.15 -4.40
C LEU A 9 17.60 11.25 -3.34
N ASP A 10 18.59 12.12 -3.14
CA ASP A 10 18.52 13.21 -2.15
C ASP A 10 17.42 14.23 -2.53
N THR A 11 17.30 14.54 -3.82
CA THR A 11 16.26 15.41 -4.37
C THR A 11 14.89 14.74 -4.29
N ALA A 12 14.79 13.45 -4.59
CA ALA A 12 13.55 12.68 -4.40
C ALA A 12 13.10 12.69 -2.93
N MET A 13 14.02 12.52 -1.98
CA MET A 13 13.74 12.56 -0.54
C MET A 13 13.31 13.96 -0.07
N LYS A 14 13.93 15.04 -0.58
CA LYS A 14 13.51 16.42 -0.29
C LYS A 14 12.09 16.71 -0.79
N ILE A 15 11.73 16.20 -1.96
CA ILE A 15 10.38 16.32 -2.50
C ILE A 15 9.38 15.52 -1.65
N LEU A 16 9.73 14.28 -1.26
CA LEU A 16 8.90 13.44 -0.38
C LEU A 16 8.67 14.08 0.99
N GLN A 17 9.65 14.82 1.51
CA GLN A 17 9.56 15.54 2.78
C GLN A 17 8.89 16.92 2.65
N ASN A 18 8.53 17.36 1.44
CA ASN A 18 7.95 18.67 1.24
C ASN A 18 6.46 18.68 1.64
N GLN A 19 6.14 19.46 2.68
CA GLN A 19 4.81 19.59 3.26
C GLN A 19 3.75 20.20 2.31
N THR A 20 4.16 20.77 1.17
CA THR A 20 3.21 21.36 0.20
C THR A 20 2.75 20.38 -0.86
N VAL A 21 3.30 19.16 -0.93
CA VAL A 21 2.81 18.21 -1.92
C VAL A 21 1.54 17.53 -1.41
N ASP A 22 0.50 17.60 -2.22
CA ASP A 22 -0.80 17.00 -1.95
C ASP A 22 -0.62 15.48 -1.72
N SER A 23 -0.96 15.04 -0.51
CA SER A 23 -0.88 13.64 -0.11
C SER A 23 -1.76 12.76 -0.98
N LYS A 24 -2.86 13.31 -1.50
CA LYS A 24 -3.73 12.62 -2.45
C LYS A 24 -3.02 12.39 -3.78
N LEU A 25 -2.41 13.42 -4.35
CA LEU A 25 -1.69 13.31 -5.63
C LEU A 25 -0.52 12.32 -5.53
N TRP A 26 0.18 12.30 -4.40
CA TRP A 26 1.22 11.30 -4.14
C TRP A 26 0.66 9.87 -4.06
N ALA A 27 -0.44 9.68 -3.33
CA ALA A 27 -1.07 8.37 -3.21
C ALA A 27 -1.51 7.84 -4.59
N GLU A 28 -2.11 8.70 -5.42
CA GLU A 28 -2.52 8.36 -6.79
C GLU A 28 -1.31 8.02 -7.68
N ALA A 29 -0.22 8.78 -7.59
CA ALA A 29 1.00 8.52 -8.36
C ALA A 29 1.67 7.19 -7.97
N VAL A 30 1.75 6.89 -6.66
CA VAL A 30 2.29 5.62 -6.16
C VAL A 30 1.39 4.45 -6.55
N GLU A 31 0.07 4.60 -6.44
CA GLU A 31 -0.90 3.58 -6.88
C GLU A 31 -0.75 3.30 -8.38
N TRP A 32 -0.58 4.33 -9.20
CA TRP A 32 -0.30 4.16 -10.64
C TRP A 32 1.01 3.41 -10.90
N LEU A 33 2.08 3.72 -10.16
CA LEU A 33 3.36 3.02 -10.27
C LEU A 33 3.27 1.56 -9.82
N LEU A 34 2.49 1.24 -8.78
CA LEU A 34 2.27 -0.14 -8.33
C LEU A 34 1.51 -0.98 -9.38
N LEU A 35 0.65 -0.34 -10.18
CA LEU A 35 -0.18 -1.00 -11.19
C LEU A 35 0.53 -1.16 -12.53
N TYR A 36 1.25 -0.12 -12.96
CA TYR A 36 1.75 0.02 -14.34
C TYR A 36 3.24 0.30 -14.43
N GLY A 37 3.92 0.46 -13.28
CA GLY A 37 5.34 0.76 -13.23
C GLY A 37 6.23 -0.42 -13.62
N PRO A 38 7.52 -0.16 -13.92
CA PRO A 38 8.50 -1.21 -14.16
C PRO A 38 8.62 -2.16 -12.95
N PRO A 39 8.84 -3.48 -13.15
CA PRO A 39 8.90 -4.45 -12.05
C PRO A 39 9.90 -4.09 -10.94
N GLU A 40 11.04 -3.50 -11.30
CA GLU A 40 12.07 -3.07 -10.35
C GLU A 40 11.58 -1.95 -9.42
N VAL A 41 10.83 -1.00 -9.97
CA VAL A 41 10.23 0.12 -9.22
C VAL A 41 9.10 -0.39 -8.33
N VAL A 42 8.25 -1.29 -8.85
CA VAL A 42 7.19 -1.94 -8.06
C VAL A 42 7.78 -2.69 -6.87
N SER A 43 8.84 -3.47 -7.08
CA SER A 43 9.51 -4.22 -6.01
C SER A 43 10.05 -3.28 -4.92
N LEU A 44 10.70 -2.19 -5.32
CA LEU A 44 11.21 -1.18 -4.38
C LEU A 44 10.09 -0.53 -3.57
N LEU A 45 8.98 -0.15 -4.22
CA LEU A 45 7.82 0.43 -3.56
C LEU A 45 7.17 -0.54 -2.57
N LEU A 46 7.05 -1.83 -2.92
CA LEU A 46 6.51 -2.85 -2.02
C LEU A 46 7.41 -3.09 -0.80
N GLN A 47 8.74 -3.11 -1.00
CA GLN A 47 9.70 -3.23 0.11
C GLN A 47 9.63 -2.03 1.05
N ALA A 48 9.64 -0.81 0.49
CA ALA A 48 9.52 0.43 1.27
C ALA A 48 8.18 0.49 2.03
N SER A 49 7.08 0.08 1.37
CA SER A 49 5.75 0.01 1.99
C SER A 49 5.71 -0.99 3.14
N THR A 50 6.35 -2.15 3.00
CA THR A 50 6.44 -3.16 4.06
C THR A 50 7.19 -2.61 5.27
N GLN A 51 8.36 -2.00 5.04
CA GLN A 51 9.14 -1.39 6.12
C GLN A 51 8.41 -0.22 6.79
N ALA A 52 7.72 0.62 6.01
CA ALA A 52 6.93 1.72 6.55
C ALA A 52 5.76 1.21 7.41
N THR A 53 5.06 0.17 6.94
CA THR A 53 3.95 -0.46 7.67
C THR A 53 4.43 -1.05 8.99
N GLU A 54 5.55 -1.78 9.01
CA GLU A 54 6.12 -2.35 10.24
C GLU A 54 6.51 -1.29 11.27
N ASN A 55 7.04 -0.15 10.81
CA ASN A 55 7.44 0.94 11.70
C ASN A 55 6.24 1.76 12.21
N ALA A 56 5.24 1.98 11.36
CA ALA A 56 4.07 2.79 11.69
C ALA A 56 3.01 2.00 12.47
N PHE A 57 2.89 0.70 12.19
CA PHE A 57 1.89 -0.21 12.77
C PHE A 57 2.56 -1.49 13.29
N PRO A 58 3.41 -1.40 14.33
CA PRO A 58 4.18 -2.55 14.84
C PRO A 58 3.29 -3.70 15.36
N ASP A 59 2.08 -3.37 15.80
CA ASP A 59 1.11 -4.34 16.32
C ASP A 59 0.31 -5.04 15.21
N LEU A 60 0.36 -4.55 13.97
CA LEU A 60 -0.36 -5.12 12.83
C LEU A 60 0.41 -6.32 12.28
N GLN A 61 0.02 -7.52 12.71
CA GLN A 61 0.65 -8.77 12.30
C GLN A 61 -0.13 -9.44 11.15
N PRO A 62 0.55 -10.01 10.15
CA PRO A 62 -0.11 -10.80 9.11
C PRO A 62 -0.69 -12.08 9.69
N VAL A 63 -1.89 -12.45 9.24
CA VAL A 63 -2.59 -13.67 9.65
C VAL A 63 -2.17 -14.85 8.77
N ASP A 64 -1.84 -14.59 7.50
CA ASP A 64 -1.38 -15.61 6.56
C ASP A 64 -0.53 -14.98 5.44
N TYR A 65 -0.08 -15.80 4.50
CA TYR A 65 0.58 -15.38 3.26
C TYR A 65 -0.19 -15.89 2.05
N THR A 66 -0.22 -15.10 0.98
CA THR A 66 -0.75 -15.53 -0.30
C THR A 66 0.15 -16.59 -0.94
N PRO A 67 -0.35 -17.38 -1.92
CA PRO A 67 0.49 -18.31 -2.69
C PRO A 67 1.70 -17.64 -3.37
N GLU A 68 1.60 -16.33 -3.61
CA GLU A 68 2.64 -15.48 -4.18
C GLU A 68 3.62 -14.92 -3.13
N GLY A 69 3.41 -15.22 -1.85
CA GLY A 69 4.26 -14.80 -0.73
C GLY A 69 3.93 -13.41 -0.16
N GLU A 70 2.79 -12.81 -0.53
CA GLU A 70 2.36 -11.52 -0.01
C GLU A 70 1.65 -11.68 1.34
N ARG A 71 1.73 -10.68 2.22
CA ARG A 71 1.13 -10.74 3.56
C ARG A 71 -0.38 -10.52 3.50
N ALA A 72 -1.14 -11.42 4.11
CA ALA A 72 -2.58 -11.28 4.31
C ALA A 72 -2.88 -10.79 5.73
N TYR A 73 -3.72 -9.77 5.84
CA TYR A 73 -4.11 -9.14 7.11
C TYR A 73 -5.60 -9.29 7.35
N ASN A 74 -6.00 -9.32 8.63
CA ASN A 74 -7.41 -9.26 9.00
C ASN A 74 -7.94 -7.83 8.87
N VAL A 75 -9.10 -7.66 8.23
CA VAL A 75 -9.76 -6.35 8.04
C VAL A 75 -10.06 -5.68 9.37
N ALA A 76 -10.46 -6.43 10.40
CA ALA A 76 -10.71 -5.91 11.75
C ALA A 76 -9.42 -5.35 12.39
N GLU A 77 -8.28 -6.02 12.20
CA GLU A 77 -6.98 -5.54 12.72
C GLU A 77 -6.49 -4.33 11.93
N ILE A 78 -6.73 -4.26 10.61
CA ILE A 78 -6.46 -3.07 9.81
C ILE A 78 -7.32 -1.90 10.30
N ALA A 79 -8.63 -2.11 10.47
CA ALA A 79 -9.54 -1.06 10.92
C ALA A 79 -9.13 -0.49 12.27
N LYS A 80 -8.75 -1.39 13.21
CA LYS A 80 -8.21 -1.02 14.52
C LYS A 80 -6.89 -0.27 14.42
N ALA A 81 -5.95 -0.71 13.59
CA ALA A 81 -4.66 -0.06 13.42
C ALA A 81 -4.79 1.35 12.81
N LEU A 82 -5.80 1.55 11.95
CA LEU A 82 -6.09 2.81 11.28
C LEU A 82 -7.07 3.72 12.04
N ASP A 83 -7.58 3.27 13.20
CA ASP A 83 -8.60 3.98 13.99
C ASP A 83 -9.87 4.33 13.18
N ILE A 84 -10.30 3.40 12.32
CA ILE A 84 -11.52 3.50 11.50
C ILE A 84 -12.49 2.35 11.81
N SER A 85 -13.74 2.46 11.38
CA SER A 85 -14.68 1.33 11.49
C SER A 85 -14.35 0.22 10.49
N GLU A 86 -14.71 -1.01 10.84
CA GLU A 86 -14.56 -2.16 9.94
C GLU A 86 -15.35 -1.96 8.64
N GLU A 87 -16.57 -1.41 8.71
CA GLU A 87 -17.38 -1.04 7.54
C GLU A 87 -16.68 -0.01 6.63
N GLU A 88 -15.96 0.97 7.20
CA GLU A 88 -15.19 1.95 6.46
C GLU A 88 -14.01 1.26 5.74
N ALA A 89 -13.30 0.37 6.44
CA ALA A 89 -12.19 -0.40 5.88
C ALA A 89 -12.66 -1.31 4.73
N GLU A 90 -13.75 -2.06 4.92
CA GLU A 90 -14.36 -2.90 3.89
C GLU A 90 -14.76 -2.07 2.65
N ARG A 91 -15.36 -0.90 2.85
CA ARG A 91 -15.76 -0.01 1.75
C ARG A 91 -14.55 0.46 0.96
N VAL A 92 -13.47 0.88 1.63
CA VAL A 92 -12.24 1.34 0.95
C VAL A 92 -11.59 0.19 0.19
N ILE A 93 -11.55 -1.01 0.76
CA ILE A 93 -11.05 -2.22 0.10
C ILE A 93 -11.87 -2.53 -1.15
N ALA A 94 -13.20 -2.60 -1.02
CA ALA A 94 -14.10 -2.90 -2.13
C ALA A 94 -13.97 -1.88 -3.27
N GLN A 95 -13.79 -0.60 -2.95
CA GLN A 95 -13.55 0.45 -3.96
C GLN A 95 -12.23 0.23 -4.71
N LYS A 96 -11.14 -0.12 -4.00
CA LYS A 96 -9.83 -0.39 -4.60
C LYS A 96 -9.83 -1.65 -5.47
N GLU A 97 -10.51 -2.71 -5.04
CA GLU A 97 -10.65 -3.94 -5.84
C GLU A 97 -11.45 -3.71 -7.12
N LEU A 98 -12.53 -2.93 -7.04
CA LEU A 98 -13.35 -2.57 -8.19
C LEU A 98 -12.58 -1.70 -9.19
N ALA A 99 -11.82 -0.73 -8.69
CA ALA A 99 -11.07 0.22 -9.51
C ALA A 99 -9.95 -0.47 -10.32
N HIS A 100 -9.35 -1.53 -9.79
CA HIS A 100 -8.14 -2.13 -10.38
C HIS A 100 -8.33 -3.57 -10.85
N ARG A 101 -9.51 -4.18 -10.66
CA ARG A 101 -9.82 -5.59 -10.97
C ARG A 101 -8.78 -6.57 -10.44
N LYS A 102 -8.17 -6.23 -9.31
CA LYS A 102 -7.17 -7.04 -8.62
C LYS A 102 -7.68 -7.20 -7.19
N LYS A 103 -7.79 -8.46 -6.73
CA LYS A 103 -8.09 -8.72 -5.32
C LYS A 103 -6.84 -8.41 -4.53
N TYR A 104 -6.90 -7.42 -3.65
CA TYR A 104 -5.74 -7.00 -2.87
C TYR A 104 -5.69 -7.72 -1.53
N PHE A 105 -6.83 -8.20 -1.00
CA PHE A 105 -6.87 -8.90 0.28
C PHE A 105 -7.97 -9.97 0.31
N PHE A 106 -7.73 -11.03 1.07
CA PHE A 106 -8.71 -12.07 1.32
C PHE A 106 -9.52 -11.71 2.57
N PRO A 107 -10.87 -11.83 2.55
CA PRO A 107 -11.68 -11.57 3.72
C PRO A 107 -11.29 -12.54 4.84
N GLY A 108 -10.89 -11.99 5.98
CA GLY A 108 -10.65 -12.74 7.20
C GLY A 108 -11.97 -13.28 7.73
N GLY A 109 -12.21 -14.58 7.52
CA GLY A 109 -13.04 -15.41 8.39
C GLY A 109 -14.56 -15.32 8.22
N SER A 110 -15.08 -15.93 7.15
CA SER A 110 -16.18 -16.92 7.23
C SER A 110 -16.65 -17.25 5.82
N ASP A 111 -15.88 -18.05 5.10
CA ASP A 111 -16.51 -19.02 4.20
C ASP A 111 -15.60 -20.24 4.12
N THR A 112 -16.07 -21.29 4.77
CA THR A 112 -15.65 -22.66 4.53
C THR A 112 -15.64 -22.92 3.03
N ILE A 113 -14.46 -23.32 2.53
CA ILE A 113 -14.26 -23.90 1.21
C ILE A 113 -15.21 -25.10 1.07
N HIS A 114 -16.09 -25.05 0.06
CA HIS A 114 -16.71 -26.23 -0.54
C HIS A 114 -16.02 -26.55 -1.86
#